data_AF-A0AA91PV31-F1
#
_entry.id   AF-A0AA91PV31-F1
#
_cell.length_a   1.000
_cell.length_b   1.000
_cell.length_c   1.000
_cell.angle_alpha   90.00
_cell.angle_beta   90.00
_cell.angle_gamma   90.00
#
_symmetry.space_group_name_H-M   'P 1'
#
loop_
_entity.id
_entity.type
_entity.pdbx_description
1 polymer ?
#
loop_
_entity_poly.entity_id
_entity_poly.type
_entity_poly.pdbx_seq_one_letter_code
_entity_poly.pdbx_strand_id
1 'polypeptide(L)'
;MEAKIEILTLGELKKQLMALEEMPDVTDETKIFLDTGWDSIQELAPDAVAVAKAQKFVVHDELTNEAFAGYALEEKAEKMNAEEATETVIVIKNLY
;
A
#
# COMPACT_ATOMS: atom_id res chain seq x y z
N MET A 1 5.42 29.92 1.39
CA MET A 1 5.63 29.24 2.69
C MET A 1 5.87 27.79 2.35
N GLU A 2 7.05 27.25 2.68
CA GLU A 2 7.22 25.80 2.64
C GLU A 2 6.27 25.21 3.68
N ALA A 3 5.34 24.35 3.25
CA ALA A 3 4.52 23.60 4.16
C ALA A 3 5.46 22.75 5.01
N LYS A 4 5.41 22.92 6.34
CA LYS A 4 6.19 22.08 7.24
C LYS A 4 5.64 20.66 7.10
N ILE A 5 6.41 19.79 6.47
CA ILE A 5 6.08 18.37 6.36
C ILE A 5 6.25 17.80 7.75
N GLU A 6 5.14 17.49 8.42
CA GLU A 6 5.18 16.70 9.64
C GLU A 6 5.54 15.26 9.24
N ILE A 7 6.42 14.63 10.03
CA ILE A 7 6.92 13.28 9.76
C ILE A 7 6.30 12.36 10.81
N LEU A 8 5.70 11.26 10.35
CA LEU A 8 5.11 10.22 11.18
C LEU A 8 6.12 9.74 12.23
N THR A 9 5.74 9.88 13.49
CA THR A 9 6.52 9.39 14.62
C THR A 9 6.11 7.98 15.02
N LEU A 10 6.97 7.28 15.78
CA LEU A 10 6.62 6.00 16.38
C LEU A 10 5.36 6.07 17.26
N GLY A 11 5.16 7.20 17.96
CA GLY A 11 3.99 7.39 18.82
C GLY A 11 2.68 7.45 18.02
N GLU A 12 2.70 8.11 16.86
CA GLU A 12 1.56 8.19 15.96
C GLU A 12 1.31 6.87 15.24
N LEU A 13 2.37 6.20 14.79
CA LEU A 13 2.25 4.86 14.20
C LEU A 13 1.60 3.88 15.18
N LYS A 14 2.00 3.89 16.46
CA LYS A 14 1.36 3.06 17.48
C LYS A 14 -0.13 3.35 17.64
N LYS A 15 -0.53 4.63 17.61
CA LYS A 15 -1.96 5.00 17.67
C LYS A 15 -2.72 4.51 16.45
N GLN A 16 -2.11 4.56 15.27
CA GLN A 16 -2.70 4.03 14.05
C GLN A 16 -2.85 2.52 14.11
N LEU A 17 -1.83 1.79 14.60
CA LEU A 17 -1.91 0.35 14.79
C LEU A 17 -3.06 -0.02 15.74
N MET A 18 -3.21 0.67 16.87
CA MET A 18 -4.35 0.46 17.77
C MET A 18 -5.69 0.72 17.07
N ALA A 19 -5.78 1.72 16.20
CA ALA A 19 -7.00 1.99 15.44
C ALA A 19 -7.29 0.92 14.37
N LEU A 20 -6.25 0.33 13.79
CA LEU A 20 -6.36 -0.78 12.84
C LEU A 20 -6.82 -2.07 13.52
N GLU A 21 -6.37 -2.34 14.75
CA GLU A 21 -6.79 -3.51 15.55
C GLU A 21 -8.29 -3.50 15.89
N GLU A 22 -8.93 -2.33 15.91
CA GLU A 22 -10.37 -2.18 16.15
C GLU A 22 -11.21 -2.40 14.87
N MET A 23 -10.58 -2.54 13.69
CA MET A 23 -11.29 -2.73 12.42
C MET A 23 -11.62 -4.22 12.18
N PRO A 24 -12.88 -4.58 11.91
CA PRO A 24 -13.30 -5.99 11.78
C PRO A 24 -12.68 -6.71 10.58
N ASP A 25 -12.28 -5.96 9.54
CA ASP A 25 -11.71 -6.49 8.30
C ASP A 25 -10.17 -6.52 8.31
N VAL A 26 -9.55 -6.11 9.41
CA VAL A 26 -8.10 -6.17 9.62
C VAL A 26 -7.79 -7.27 10.62
N THR A 27 -6.81 -8.09 10.29
CA THR A 27 -6.35 -9.24 11.07
C THR A 27 -4.82 -9.27 11.08
N ASP A 28 -4.22 -10.12 11.92
CA ASP A 28 -2.77 -10.32 11.97
C ASP A 28 -2.19 -10.81 10.62
N GLU A 29 -3.02 -11.35 9.72
CA GLU A 29 -2.65 -11.82 8.38
C GLU A 29 -2.81 -10.73 7.31
N THR A 30 -3.30 -9.54 7.68
CA THR A 30 -3.51 -8.43 6.74
C THR A 30 -2.18 -7.87 6.28
N LYS A 31 -1.93 -7.94 4.97
CA LYS A 31 -0.65 -7.53 4.38
C LYS A 31 -0.48 -6.02 4.48
N ILE A 32 0.77 -5.59 4.68
CA ILE A 32 1.18 -4.18 4.64
C ILE A 32 1.97 -3.94 3.36
N PHE A 33 1.50 -3.00 2.54
CA PHE A 33 2.16 -2.55 1.31
C PHE A 33 2.73 -1.15 1.47
N LEU A 34 3.83 -0.90 0.75
CA LEU A 34 4.47 0.40 0.66
C LEU A 34 4.30 0.91 -0.78
N ASP A 35 3.56 2.01 -0.96
CA ASP A 35 3.32 2.63 -2.28
C ASP A 35 4.30 3.80 -2.48
N THR A 36 5.60 3.51 -2.66
CA THR A 36 6.65 4.54 -2.70
C THR A 36 7.22 4.86 -4.07
N GLY A 37 6.92 4.07 -5.10
CA GLY A 37 7.26 4.38 -6.49
C GLY A 37 8.75 4.60 -6.84
N TRP A 38 9.71 4.56 -5.91
CA TRP A 38 11.11 4.98 -6.15
C TRP A 38 12.15 4.42 -5.17
N ASP A 39 13.43 4.59 -5.52
CA ASP A 39 14.62 3.93 -4.94
C ASP A 39 15.30 4.71 -3.77
N SER A 40 14.57 5.63 -3.12
CA SER A 40 15.10 6.50 -2.04
C SER A 40 14.35 6.33 -0.72
N ILE A 41 14.99 6.66 0.41
CA ILE A 41 14.31 6.79 1.71
C ILE A 41 13.40 8.03 1.64
N GLN A 42 12.15 7.89 2.07
CA GLN A 42 11.13 8.94 1.99
C GLN A 42 10.51 9.19 3.37
N GLU A 43 10.18 10.45 3.65
CA GLU A 43 9.39 10.84 4.81
C GLU A 43 7.93 10.40 4.67
N LEU A 44 7.37 9.85 5.75
CA LEU A 44 5.96 9.47 5.80
C LEU A 44 5.15 10.56 6.49
N ALA A 45 4.04 10.97 5.89
CA ALA A 45 3.09 11.86 6.54
C ALA A 45 2.38 11.15 7.72
N PRO A 46 1.94 11.87 8.76
CA PRO A 46 1.24 11.26 9.90
C PRO A 46 -0.05 10.53 9.52
N ASP A 47 -0.62 10.76 8.34
CA ASP A 47 -1.83 10.12 7.80
C ASP A 47 -1.54 9.13 6.65
N ALA A 48 -0.27 8.74 6.46
CA ALA A 48 0.15 7.87 5.36
C ALA A 48 -0.41 6.44 5.45
N VAL A 49 -0.74 5.94 6.64
CA VAL A 49 -1.25 4.57 6.83
C VAL A 49 -2.75 4.52 6.58
N ALA A 50 -3.18 3.68 5.64
CA ALA A 50 -4.58 3.54 5.26
C ALA A 50 -4.95 2.07 4.99
N VAL A 51 -6.22 1.71 5.18
CA VAL A 51 -6.76 0.43 4.70
C VAL A 51 -7.26 0.61 3.27
N ALA A 52 -6.96 -0.35 2.40
CA ALA A 52 -7.35 -0.34 1.00
C ALA A 52 -7.68 -1.77 0.51
N LYS A 53 -8.21 -1.86 -0.71
CA LYS A 53 -8.35 -3.11 -1.43
C LYS A 53 -7.28 -3.23 -2.51
N ALA A 54 -6.73 -4.43 -2.65
CA ALA A 54 -5.75 -4.75 -3.69
C ALA A 54 -6.16 -6.01 -4.46
N GLN A 55 -5.73 -6.09 -5.71
CA GLN A 55 -5.96 -7.21 -6.62
C GLN A 55 -4.62 -7.72 -7.14
N LYS A 56 -4.52 -9.03 -7.31
CA LYS A 56 -3.34 -9.67 -7.91
C LYS A 56 -3.31 -9.41 -9.40
N PHE A 57 -2.13 -9.21 -9.97
CA PHE A 57 -1.92 -9.23 -11.41
C PHE A 57 -0.72 -10.10 -11.75
N VAL A 58 -0.65 -10.53 -13.01
CA VAL A 58 0.52 -11.21 -13.57
C VAL A 58 0.93 -10.49 -14.84
N VAL A 59 2.20 -10.10 -14.92
CA VAL A 59 2.80 -9.58 -16.16
C VAL A 59 3.79 -10.61 -16.71
N HIS A 60 3.87 -10.69 -18.03
CA HIS A 60 4.83 -11.54 -18.71
C HIS A 60 5.93 -10.67 -19.33
N ASP A 61 7.19 -11.03 -19.09
CA ASP A 61 8.31 -10.42 -19.79
C ASP A 61 8.24 -10.77 -21.28
N GLU A 62 8.25 -9.76 -22.14
CA GLU A 62 8.06 -9.95 -23.59
C GLU A 62 9.22 -10.71 -24.27
N LEU A 63 10.41 -10.69 -23.66
CA LEU A 63 11.62 -11.30 -24.22
C LEU A 63 11.84 -12.72 -23.72
N THR A 64 11.60 -12.98 -22.43
CA THR A 64 11.84 -14.27 -21.78
C THR A 64 10.57 -15.10 -21.60
N ASN A 65 9.39 -14.48 -21.71
CA ASN A 65 8.08 -15.04 -21.40
C ASN A 65 7.94 -15.49 -19.93
N GLU A 66 8.81 -15.01 -19.05
CA GLU A 66 8.74 -15.25 -17.61
C GLU A 66 7.57 -14.48 -16.98
N ALA A 67 6.87 -15.12 -16.04
CA ALA A 67 5.69 -14.55 -15.40
C ALA A 67 6.04 -13.94 -14.04
N PHE A 68 5.68 -12.68 -13.83
CA PHE A 68 5.88 -11.95 -12.58
C PHE A 68 4.53 -11.59 -11.98
N ALA A 69 4.29 -12.06 -10.76
CA ALA A 69 3.09 -11.73 -10.00
C ALA A 69 3.30 -10.46 -9.17
N GLY A 70 2.27 -9.62 -9.09
CA GLY A 70 2.26 -8.41 -8.29
C GLY A 70 0.87 -8.09 -7.75
N TYR A 71 0.77 -6.95 -7.07
CA TYR A 71 -0.49 -6.43 -6.54
C TYR A 71 -0.70 -5.00 -7.02
N ALA A 72 -1.93 -4.68 -7.40
CA ALA A 72 -2.37 -3.34 -7.72
C ALA A 72 -3.48 -2.92 -6.75
N LEU A 73 -3.51 -1.64 -6.37
CA LEU A 73 -4.68 -1.07 -5.71
C LEU A 73 -5.90 -1.22 -6.64
N GLU A 74 -7.09 -1.42 -6.08
CA GLU A 74 -8.34 -1.59 -6.83
C GLU A 74 -8.55 -0.49 -7.90
N GLU A 75 -8.20 0.76 -7.59
CA GLU A 75 -8.28 1.90 -8.51
C GLU A 75 -7.28 1.84 -9.70
N LYS A 76 -6.19 1.08 -9.57
CA LYS A 76 -5.13 0.88 -10.58
C LYS A 76 -5.23 -0.50 -11.24
N ALA A 77 -6.08 -1.39 -10.72
CA ALA A 77 -6.14 -2.81 -11.08
C ALA A 77 -6.57 -3.05 -12.52
N GLU A 78 -7.52 -2.26 -13.04
CA GLU A 78 -7.98 -2.35 -14.43
C GLU A 78 -6.81 -2.13 -15.42
N LYS A 79 -5.94 -1.15 -15.14
CA LYS A 79 -4.77 -0.85 -15.98
C LYS A 79 -3.73 -1.98 -15.99
N MET A 80 -3.71 -2.81 -14.95
CA MET A 80 -2.77 -3.91 -14.77
C MET A 80 -3.34 -5.26 -15.24
N ASN A 81 -4.56 -5.29 -15.78
CA ASN A 81 -5.30 -6.52 -16.09
C ASN A 81 -5.32 -7.49 -14.89
N ALA A 82 -5.54 -6.94 -13.70
CA ALA A 82 -5.56 -7.69 -12.45
C ALA A 82 -6.77 -8.65 -12.37
N GLU A 83 -6.62 -9.71 -11.57
CA GLU A 83 -7.69 -10.66 -11.23
C GLU A 83 -8.87 -9.94 -10.55
N GLU A 84 -10.09 -10.42 -10.75
CA GLU A 84 -11.30 -9.84 -10.13
C GLU A 84 -11.31 -9.94 -8.59
N ALA A 85 -10.54 -10.87 -8.01
CA ALA A 85 -10.52 -11.09 -6.56
C ALA A 85 -9.78 -9.96 -5.83
N THR A 86 -10.50 -9.27 -4.95
CA THR A 86 -9.94 -8.23 -4.06
C THR A 86 -9.60 -8.78 -2.68
N GLU A 87 -8.50 -8.31 -2.08
CA GLU A 87 -8.18 -8.54 -0.67
C GLU A 87 -7.97 -7.21 0.09
N THR A 88 -8.31 -7.20 1.38
CA THR A 88 -8.05 -6.07 2.28
C THR A 88 -6.56 -6.02 2.64
N VAL A 89 -5.96 -4.85 2.53
CA VAL A 89 -4.54 -4.60 2.84
C VAL A 89 -4.38 -3.26 3.57
N ILE A 90 -3.30 -3.13 4.32
CA ILE A 90 -2.82 -1.86 4.85
C ILE A 90 -1.82 -1.30 3.84
N VAL A 91 -1.92 -0.02 3.53
CA VAL A 91 -1.05 0.69 2.59
C VAL A 91 -0.42 1.87 3.31
N ILE A 92 0.88 1.98 3.22
CA ILE A 92 1.64 3.18 3.56
C ILE A 92 1.77 4.00 2.28
N LYS A 93 0.95 5.05 2.16
CA LYS A 93 0.90 5.93 0.99
C LYS A 93 2.07 6.91 1.02
N ASN A 94 2.74 7.05 -0.11
CA ASN A 94 3.54 8.24 -0.36
C ASN A 94 2.63 9.35 -0.94
N LEU A 95 2.55 10.49 -0.27
CA LEU A 95 1.77 11.66 -0.73
C LEU A 95 2.63 12.69 -1.47
N TYR A 96 3.92 12.41 -1.69
CA TYR A 96 4.90 13.32 -2.28
C TYR A 96 5.50 12.79 -3.59
#